data_AF-J2ZXN8-F1
#
_entry.id   AF-J2ZXN8-F1
#
_cell.length_a   1.000
_cell.length_b   1.000
_cell.length_c   1.000
_cell.angle_alpha   90.00
_cell.angle_beta   90.00
_cell.angle_gamma   90.00
#
_symmetry.space_group_name_H-M   'P 1'
#
loop_
_entity.id
_entity.type
_entity.pdbx_description
1 polymer ?
#
loop_
_entity_poly.entity_id
_entity_poly.type
_entity_poly.pdbx_seq_one_letter_code
_entity_poly.pdbx_strand_id
1 'polypeptide(L)'
;MSKNLFRITVDEPNYSRVLKEPVELGDVRNLSSALNAEESVRLWAVKPGPGNANTYDRLQPDDALLFYLGGKYRPDGEGRYVAVGRVGKKFRGDEESGRELFRNVNVENMYTIEDFELISKTKKDIERILGYDADHGHPNGPHRVPEDRYSSVNHVMNELMS
;
A
#
# COMPACT_ATOMS: atom_id res chain seq x y z
N MET A 1 7.39 1.24 -16.62
CA MET A 1 6.86 2.39 -15.87
C MET A 1 5.36 2.48 -16.09
N SER A 2 4.63 2.01 -15.08
CA SER A 2 3.17 2.08 -15.06
C SER A 2 2.68 3.53 -15.12
N LYS A 3 1.45 3.69 -15.66
CA LYS A 3 0.71 4.95 -15.70
C LYS A 3 -0.28 5.09 -14.55
N ASN A 4 -0.34 4.12 -13.63
CA ASN A 4 -1.31 4.11 -12.55
C ASN A 4 -0.71 4.55 -11.23
N LEU A 5 -1.48 5.36 -10.50
CA LEU A 5 -1.30 5.63 -9.08
C LEU A 5 -2.52 5.16 -8.30
N PHE A 6 -2.31 4.42 -7.21
CA PHE A 6 -3.36 3.98 -6.30
C PHE A 6 -3.15 4.56 -4.91
N ARG A 7 -4.23 5.04 -4.29
CA ARG A 7 -4.26 5.34 -2.85
C ARG A 7 -4.62 4.06 -2.12
N ILE A 8 -3.78 3.64 -1.19
CA ILE A 8 -3.96 2.41 -0.39
C ILE A 8 -4.14 2.79 1.07
N THR A 9 -5.30 2.47 1.64
CA THR A 9 -5.52 2.61 3.08
C THR A 9 -4.79 1.51 3.83
N VAL A 10 -3.97 1.88 4.80
CA VAL A 10 -3.25 0.97 5.68
C VAL A 10 -3.74 1.08 7.13
N ASP A 11 -3.50 0.04 7.92
CA ASP A 11 -3.92 -0.04 9.32
C ASP A 11 -2.83 -0.59 10.23
N GLU A 12 -2.86 -0.14 11.49
CA GLU A 12 -2.08 -0.78 12.54
C GLU A 12 -2.82 -1.99 13.12
N PRO A 13 -2.08 -3.04 13.53
CA PRO A 13 -0.61 -3.12 13.61
C PRO A 13 0.08 -3.55 12.30
N ASN A 14 -0.67 -3.84 11.24
CA ASN A 14 -0.14 -4.44 10.02
C ASN A 14 0.85 -3.51 9.30
N TYR A 15 0.58 -2.20 9.26
CA TYR A 15 1.47 -1.21 8.67
C TYR A 15 2.87 -1.30 9.29
N SER A 16 2.98 -1.21 10.61
CA SER A 16 4.27 -1.30 11.29
C SER A 16 4.93 -2.67 11.12
N ARG A 17 4.15 -3.74 10.96
CA ARG A 17 4.64 -5.11 10.96
C ARG A 17 5.19 -5.59 9.61
N VAL A 18 4.48 -5.32 8.52
CA VAL A 18 4.78 -5.95 7.22
C VAL A 18 5.10 -4.97 6.09
N LEU A 19 4.83 -3.69 6.31
CA LEU A 19 5.02 -2.66 5.29
C LEU A 19 6.13 -1.67 5.66
N LYS A 20 6.07 -1.07 6.85
CA LYS A 20 7.04 -0.06 7.27
C LYS A 20 8.45 -0.66 7.34
N GLU A 21 8.58 -1.75 8.07
CA GLU A 21 9.77 -2.58 8.13
C GLU A 21 9.61 -3.79 7.21
N PRO A 22 10.67 -4.25 6.53
CA PRO A 22 10.62 -5.48 5.76
C PRO A 22 10.47 -6.67 6.71
N VAL A 23 9.77 -7.70 6.24
CA VAL A 23 9.65 -8.99 6.91
C VAL A 23 10.80 -9.87 6.46
N GLU A 24 11.62 -10.33 7.40
CA GLU A 24 12.60 -11.39 7.17
C GLU A 24 11.87 -12.72 6.97
N LEU A 25 12.05 -13.33 5.80
CA LEU A 25 11.27 -14.49 5.38
C LEU A 25 11.82 -15.81 5.92
N GLY A 26 13.07 -15.86 6.37
CA GLY A 26 13.68 -17.05 6.97
C GLY A 26 12.94 -17.59 8.20
N ASP A 27 12.15 -16.74 8.87
CA ASP A 27 11.38 -17.09 10.07
C ASP A 27 9.91 -17.44 9.78
N VAL A 28 9.44 -17.27 8.54
CA VAL A 28 8.04 -17.52 8.14
C VAL A 28 7.93 -18.93 7.56
N ARG A 29 7.05 -19.75 8.14
CA ARG A 29 6.87 -21.13 7.69
C ARG A 29 5.85 -21.17 6.56
N ASN A 30 6.03 -22.11 5.64
CA ASN A 30 5.10 -22.35 4.53
C ASN A 30 4.78 -21.10 3.70
N LEU A 31 5.82 -20.33 3.35
CA LEU A 31 5.68 -19.21 2.45
C LEU A 31 5.20 -19.65 1.06
N SER A 32 4.38 -18.79 0.45
CA SER A 32 4.02 -18.95 -0.96
C SER A 32 5.28 -19.05 -1.81
N SER A 33 5.27 -19.95 -2.79
CA SER A 33 6.38 -20.10 -3.75
C SER A 33 6.80 -18.80 -4.42
N ALA A 34 5.91 -17.80 -4.49
CA ALA A 34 6.20 -16.45 -4.99
C ALA A 34 7.25 -15.69 -4.15
N LEU A 35 7.40 -16.04 -2.88
CA LEU A 35 8.29 -15.41 -1.90
C LEU A 35 9.53 -16.25 -1.57
N ASN A 36 9.59 -17.51 -1.99
CA ASN A 36 10.66 -18.44 -1.61
C ASN A 36 12.08 -18.04 -2.08
N ALA A 37 12.19 -17.09 -3.01
CA ALA A 37 13.47 -16.60 -3.52
C ALA A 37 13.97 -15.32 -2.84
N GLU A 38 13.17 -14.74 -1.94
CA GLU A 38 13.47 -13.46 -1.29
C GLU A 38 13.95 -13.71 0.14
N GLU A 39 14.96 -12.95 0.60
CA GLU A 39 15.42 -13.01 2.00
C GLU A 39 14.54 -12.16 2.92
N SER A 40 14.16 -10.97 2.45
CA SER A 40 13.24 -10.08 3.14
C SER A 40 12.36 -9.31 2.16
N VAL A 41 11.13 -9.01 2.56
CA VAL A 41 10.15 -8.32 1.71
C VAL A 41 9.29 -7.36 2.49
N ARG A 42 8.92 -6.24 1.87
CA ARG A 42 7.74 -5.48 2.29
C ARG A 42 6.53 -6.02 1.55
N LEU A 43 5.40 -6.12 2.24
CA LEU A 43 4.17 -6.57 1.61
C LEU A 43 2.95 -5.84 2.15
N TRP A 44 1.90 -5.86 1.36
CA TRP A 44 0.59 -5.46 1.81
C TRP A 44 -0.47 -6.43 1.30
N ALA A 45 -1.66 -6.33 1.89
CA ALA A 45 -2.80 -7.08 1.45
C ALA A 45 -4.06 -6.24 1.49
N VAL A 46 -4.91 -6.43 0.50
CA VAL A 46 -6.22 -5.75 0.52
C VAL A 46 -7.16 -6.50 1.45
N LYS A 47 -7.95 -5.75 2.23
CA LYS A 47 -8.97 -6.35 3.11
C LYS A 47 -10.02 -7.11 2.30
N PRO A 48 -10.62 -8.17 2.85
CA PRO A 48 -11.77 -8.83 2.24
C PRO A 48 -12.87 -7.85 1.87
N GLY A 49 -13.49 -8.08 0.72
CA GLY A 49 -14.61 -7.29 0.23
C GLY A 49 -14.56 -7.12 -1.29
N PRO A 50 -15.73 -7.04 -1.95
CA PRO A 50 -15.80 -7.04 -3.42
C PRO A 50 -15.08 -5.84 -4.05
N GLY A 51 -15.20 -4.64 -3.45
CA GLY A 51 -14.49 -3.45 -3.95
C GLY A 51 -12.97 -3.57 -3.86
N ASN A 52 -12.47 -4.15 -2.77
CA ASN A 52 -11.04 -4.33 -2.55
C ASN A 52 -10.45 -5.42 -3.44
N ALA A 53 -11.17 -6.53 -3.63
CA ALA A 53 -10.79 -7.59 -4.56
C ALA A 53 -10.68 -7.06 -5.99
N ASN A 54 -11.65 -6.25 -6.43
CA ASN A 54 -11.61 -5.60 -7.74
C ASN A 54 -10.40 -4.66 -7.90
N THR A 55 -10.04 -3.91 -6.85
CA THR A 55 -8.83 -3.07 -6.89
C THR A 55 -7.58 -3.95 -6.97
N TYR A 56 -7.49 -5.01 -6.17
CA TYR A 56 -6.36 -5.94 -6.24
C TYR A 56 -6.20 -6.57 -7.62
N ASP A 57 -7.28 -7.02 -8.24
CA ASP A 57 -7.22 -7.65 -9.57
C ASP A 57 -6.75 -6.65 -10.65
N ARG A 58 -7.04 -5.35 -10.47
CA ARG A 58 -6.58 -4.28 -11.35
C ARG A 58 -5.11 -3.90 -11.15
N LEU A 59 -4.56 -4.02 -9.93
CA LEU A 59 -3.15 -3.76 -9.68
C LEU A 59 -2.27 -4.60 -10.60
N GLN A 60 -1.33 -3.95 -11.25
CA GLN A 60 -0.26 -4.56 -12.03
C GLN A 60 1.08 -4.30 -11.35
N PRO A 61 2.08 -5.19 -11.54
CA PRO A 61 3.45 -4.87 -11.17
C PRO A 61 3.88 -3.51 -11.73
N ASP A 62 4.69 -2.78 -10.97
CA ASP A 62 5.18 -1.42 -11.25
C ASP A 62 4.11 -0.29 -11.11
N ASP A 63 2.84 -0.61 -10.81
CA ASP A 63 1.85 0.41 -10.42
C ASP A 63 2.32 1.18 -9.18
N ALA A 64 2.20 2.50 -9.20
CA ALA A 64 2.58 3.33 -8.06
C ALA A 64 1.52 3.30 -6.95
N LEU A 65 2.00 3.35 -5.72
CA LEU A 65 1.20 3.25 -4.51
C LEU A 65 1.48 4.44 -3.60
N LEU A 66 0.41 5.00 -3.04
CA LEU A 66 0.44 6.04 -2.04
C LEU A 66 -0.31 5.56 -0.80
N PHE A 67 0.41 5.32 0.29
CA PHE A 67 -0.13 4.69 1.50
C PHE A 67 -0.68 5.73 2.47
N TYR A 68 -1.94 5.55 2.87
CA TYR A 68 -2.65 6.41 3.81
C TYR A 68 -2.97 5.67 5.11
N LEU A 69 -2.42 6.14 6.23
CA LEU A 69 -2.72 5.61 7.55
C LEU A 69 -3.86 6.40 8.19
N GLY A 70 -4.95 5.70 8.52
CA GLY A 70 -6.15 6.30 9.10
C GLY A 70 -5.92 6.91 10.50
N GLY A 71 -6.64 8.00 10.79
CA GLY A 71 -6.46 8.79 12.03
C GLY A 71 -6.79 8.05 13.32
N LYS A 72 -7.68 7.05 13.28
CA LYS A 72 -7.98 6.19 14.45
C LYS A 72 -6.77 5.42 15.01
N TYR A 73 -5.70 5.30 14.23
CA TYR A 73 -4.47 4.64 14.64
C TYR A 73 -3.42 5.62 15.15
N ARG A 74 -3.76 6.91 15.30
CA ARG A 74 -2.83 7.97 15.65
C ARG A 74 -3.34 8.78 16.85
N PRO A 75 -2.43 9.27 17.71
CA PRO A 75 -2.82 10.06 18.89
C PRO A 75 -3.52 11.39 18.56
N ASP A 76 -3.20 11.99 17.42
CA ASP A 76 -3.78 13.25 16.95
C ASP A 76 -5.17 13.07 16.32
N GLY A 77 -5.61 11.82 16.10
CA GLY A 77 -6.88 11.51 15.44
C GLY A 77 -6.90 11.82 13.94
N GLU A 78 -5.80 12.36 13.39
CA GLU A 78 -5.69 12.83 12.01
C GLU A 78 -4.98 11.80 11.15
N GLY A 79 -5.65 11.34 10.08
CA GLY A 79 -5.03 10.40 9.15
C GLY A 79 -4.07 11.10 8.19
N ARG A 80 -2.99 10.42 7.80
CA ARG A 80 -1.94 11.00 6.94
C ARG A 80 -1.44 9.99 5.92
N TYR A 81 -0.89 10.51 4.83
CA TYR A 81 -0.04 9.71 3.97
C TYR A 81 1.29 9.44 4.68
N VAL A 82 1.80 8.21 4.55
CA VAL A 82 2.97 7.75 5.32
C VAL A 82 4.12 7.30 4.43
N ALA A 83 3.83 6.82 3.22
CA ALA A 83 4.83 6.26 2.34
C ALA A 83 4.33 6.21 0.89
N VAL A 84 5.27 6.07 -0.03
CA VAL A 84 5.05 5.61 -1.40
C VAL A 84 5.70 4.24 -1.61
N GLY A 85 5.34 3.59 -2.72
CA GLY A 85 6.04 2.41 -3.21
C GLY A 85 5.48 1.97 -4.56
N ARG A 86 5.88 0.80 -5.02
CA ARG A 86 5.38 0.17 -6.23
C ARG A 86 4.92 -1.25 -5.98
N VAL A 87 3.92 -1.69 -6.72
CA VAL A 87 3.50 -3.10 -6.70
C VAL A 87 4.63 -3.96 -7.26
N GLY A 88 5.10 -4.93 -6.49
CA GLY A 88 5.98 -5.98 -6.96
C GLY A 88 5.20 -7.22 -7.42
N LYS A 89 5.48 -8.36 -6.80
CA LYS A 89 4.84 -9.64 -7.10
C LYS A 89 3.48 -9.72 -6.41
N LYS A 90 2.45 -10.16 -7.15
CA LYS A 90 1.12 -10.48 -6.61
C LYS A 90 1.02 -11.97 -6.34
N PHE A 91 0.37 -12.35 -5.25
CA PHE A 91 0.14 -13.75 -4.91
C PHE A 91 -1.10 -13.92 -4.04
N ARG A 92 -1.66 -15.13 -4.07
CA ARG A 92 -2.75 -15.50 -3.17
C ARG A 92 -2.14 -16.19 -1.95
N GLY A 93 -2.40 -15.63 -0.77
CA GLY A 93 -2.07 -16.26 0.50
C GLY A 93 -3.12 -17.27 0.92
N ASP A 94 -2.73 -18.16 1.80
CA ASP A 94 -3.57 -19.10 2.53
C ASP A 94 -3.78 -18.64 3.99
N GLU A 95 -4.52 -19.42 4.78
CA GLU A 95 -4.78 -19.08 6.18
C GLU A 95 -3.51 -18.98 7.03
N GLU A 96 -2.49 -19.78 6.73
CA GLU A 96 -1.24 -19.82 7.48
C GLU A 96 -0.44 -18.54 7.24
N SER A 97 -0.17 -18.20 5.98
CA SER A 97 0.49 -16.94 5.62
C SER A 97 -0.29 -15.70 6.09
N GLY A 98 -1.62 -15.70 6.01
CA GLY A 98 -2.46 -14.64 6.57
C GLY A 98 -2.29 -14.49 8.09
N ARG A 99 -2.21 -15.61 8.82
CA ARG A 99 -1.97 -15.61 10.27
C ARG A 99 -0.56 -15.16 10.62
N GLU A 100 0.45 -15.69 9.95
CA GLU A 100 1.84 -15.40 10.25
C GLU A 100 2.19 -13.96 9.92
N LEU A 101 1.80 -13.45 8.75
CA LEU A 101 2.16 -12.10 8.30
C LEU A 101 1.20 -11.04 8.86
N PHE A 102 -0.11 -11.25 8.79
CA PHE A 102 -1.14 -10.24 9.09
C PHE A 102 -1.93 -10.48 10.38
N ARG A 103 -1.67 -11.58 11.13
CA ARG A 103 -2.51 -12.02 12.27
C ARG A 103 -3.99 -12.13 11.90
N ASN A 104 -4.27 -12.43 10.63
CA ASN A 104 -5.62 -12.48 10.09
C ASN A 104 -5.73 -13.56 9.03
N VAL A 105 -6.50 -14.60 9.32
CA VAL A 105 -6.70 -15.76 8.46
C VAL A 105 -7.47 -15.46 7.17
N ASN A 106 -8.18 -14.33 7.10
CA ASN A 106 -9.01 -13.98 5.95
C ASN A 106 -8.26 -13.12 4.91
N VAL A 107 -6.93 -13.05 4.97
CA VAL A 107 -6.13 -12.22 4.07
C VAL A 107 -5.59 -13.08 2.95
N GLU A 108 -6.20 -12.99 1.77
CA GLU A 108 -5.78 -13.79 0.61
C GLU A 108 -5.06 -12.97 -0.47
N ASN A 109 -5.41 -11.70 -0.62
CA ASN A 109 -4.96 -10.86 -1.74
C ASN A 109 -3.73 -10.05 -1.37
N MET A 110 -2.55 -10.63 -1.59
CA MET A 110 -1.28 -10.08 -1.13
C MET A 110 -0.38 -9.67 -2.30
N TYR A 111 0.48 -8.69 -2.05
CA TYR A 111 1.50 -8.27 -3.00
C TYR A 111 2.74 -7.70 -2.30
N THR A 112 3.92 -7.88 -2.90
CA THR A 112 5.16 -7.24 -2.43
C THR A 112 5.18 -5.76 -2.79
N ILE A 113 5.92 -4.98 -2.01
CA ILE A 113 6.14 -3.55 -2.24
C ILE A 113 7.61 -3.33 -2.58
N GLU A 114 7.85 -2.81 -3.77
CA GLU A 114 9.16 -2.36 -4.23
C GLU A 114 9.28 -0.84 -4.06
N ASP A 115 10.51 -0.32 -4.11
CA ASP A 115 10.82 1.13 -4.06
C ASP A 115 10.08 1.87 -2.93
N PHE A 116 10.01 1.24 -1.75
CA PHE A 116 9.31 1.81 -0.60
C PHE A 116 10.08 3.00 -0.03
N GLU A 117 9.39 4.14 0.09
CA GLU A 117 9.97 5.36 0.67
C GLU A 117 8.96 6.05 1.60
N LEU A 118 9.45 6.57 2.72
CA LEU A 118 8.63 7.34 3.66
C LEU A 118 8.37 8.75 3.13
N ILE A 119 7.15 9.25 3.31
CA ILE A 119 6.78 10.61 2.94
C ILE A 119 6.79 11.51 4.19
N SER A 120 7.39 12.69 4.06
CA SER A 120 7.42 13.73 5.11
C SER A 120 6.37 14.83 4.92
N LYS A 121 5.77 14.95 3.73
CA LYS A 121 4.78 15.98 3.40
C LYS A 121 3.48 15.84 4.19
N THR A 122 2.80 16.97 4.36
CA THR A 122 1.49 16.99 5.00
C THR A 122 0.41 16.39 4.09
N LYS A 123 -0.69 15.91 4.68
CA LYS A 123 -1.87 15.48 3.92
C LYS A 123 -2.32 16.55 2.92
N LYS A 124 -2.38 17.80 3.38
CA LYS A 124 -2.83 18.95 2.58
C LYS A 124 -1.96 19.17 1.34
N ASP A 125 -0.64 19.04 1.48
CA ASP A 125 0.27 19.22 0.34
C ASP A 125 0.12 18.10 -0.68
N ILE A 126 -0.07 16.86 -0.21
CA ILE A 126 -0.28 15.70 -1.08
C ILE A 126 -1.61 15.78 -1.81
N GLU A 127 -2.71 16.14 -1.14
CA GLU A 127 -4.00 16.35 -1.82
C GLU A 127 -3.87 17.44 -2.89
N ARG A 128 -3.14 18.52 -2.62
CA ARG A 128 -2.88 19.58 -3.61
C ARG A 128 -2.08 19.08 -4.82
N ILE A 129 -1.03 18.27 -4.61
CA ILE A 129 -0.25 17.63 -5.68
C ILE A 129 -1.16 16.77 -6.57
N LEU A 130 -2.09 16.04 -5.96
CA LEU A 130 -3.08 15.23 -6.68
C LEU A 130 -4.27 16.05 -7.24
N GLY A 131 -4.22 17.38 -7.14
CA GLY A 131 -5.27 18.28 -7.62
C GLY A 131 -6.59 18.17 -6.85
N TYR A 132 -6.60 17.61 -5.65
CA TYR A 132 -7.77 17.57 -4.77
C TYR A 132 -7.83 18.82 -3.88
N ASP A 133 -9.04 19.16 -3.43
CA ASP A 133 -9.21 20.17 -2.39
C ASP A 133 -8.51 19.73 -1.11
N ALA A 134 -7.98 20.68 -0.35
CA ALA A 134 -7.28 20.41 0.91
C ALA A 134 -8.12 19.56 1.90
N ASP A 135 -9.45 19.70 1.81
CA ASP A 135 -10.44 19.06 2.68
C ASP A 135 -11.20 17.92 1.96
N HIS A 136 -10.64 17.35 0.87
CA HIS A 136 -11.23 16.29 0.04
C HIS A 136 -11.52 14.95 0.78
N GLY A 137 -11.50 14.93 2.11
CA GLY A 137 -11.79 13.77 2.94
C GLY A 137 -10.59 12.82 3.03
N HIS A 138 -10.85 11.53 3.18
CA HIS A 138 -9.82 10.50 3.25
C HIS A 138 -10.25 9.29 2.42
N PRO A 139 -9.29 8.49 1.91
CA PRO A 139 -9.61 7.30 1.12
C PRO A 139 -10.38 6.27 1.96
N ASN A 140 -11.60 5.92 1.53
CA ASN A 140 -12.41 4.84 2.08
C ASN A 140 -12.05 3.50 1.40
N GLY A 141 -10.79 3.08 1.58
CA GLY A 141 -10.24 1.87 0.96
C GLY A 141 -9.41 2.12 -0.31
N PRO A 142 -8.80 1.06 -0.85
CA PRO A 142 -7.87 1.13 -1.96
C PRO A 142 -8.59 1.51 -3.26
N HIS A 143 -8.09 2.53 -3.95
CA HIS A 143 -8.65 2.98 -5.23
C HIS A 143 -7.61 3.69 -6.11
N ARG A 144 -7.89 3.70 -7.41
CA ARG A 144 -7.05 4.37 -8.41
C ARG A 144 -7.28 5.88 -8.38
N VAL A 145 -6.20 6.65 -8.41
CA VAL A 145 -6.26 8.10 -8.65
C VAL A 145 -6.61 8.32 -10.13
N PRO A 146 -7.63 9.12 -10.45
CA PRO A 146 -8.00 9.43 -11.83
C PRO A 146 -6.80 9.96 -12.64
N GLU A 147 -6.65 9.49 -13.88
CA GLU A 147 -5.49 9.82 -14.74
C GLU A 147 -5.41 11.30 -15.11
N ASP A 148 -6.54 12.01 -15.13
CA ASP A 148 -6.62 13.44 -15.43
C ASP A 148 -6.07 14.33 -14.30
N ARG A 149 -5.74 13.75 -13.14
CA ARG A 149 -5.19 14.47 -11.98
C ARG A 149 -3.68 14.65 -12.04
N TYR A 150 -2.97 13.96 -12.94
CA TYR A 150 -1.52 14.05 -13.03
C TYR A 150 -1.00 13.89 -14.45
N SER A 151 0.07 14.61 -14.78
CA SER A 151 0.70 14.55 -16.10
C SER A 151 1.44 13.22 -16.33
N SER A 152 2.10 12.71 -15.28
CA SER A 152 2.71 11.38 -15.27
C SER A 152 2.89 10.89 -13.84
N VAL A 153 2.87 9.56 -13.65
CA VAL A 153 3.12 8.94 -12.35
C VAL A 153 4.50 9.31 -11.82
N ASN A 154 5.53 9.30 -12.66
CA ASN A 154 6.90 9.62 -12.22
C ASN A 154 7.03 11.05 -11.71
N HIS A 155 6.38 12.00 -12.37
CA HIS A 155 6.38 13.38 -11.93
C HIS A 155 5.73 13.51 -10.54
N VAL A 156 4.55 12.91 -10.35
CA VAL A 156 3.88 12.92 -9.04
C VAL A 156 4.72 12.24 -7.98
N MET A 157 5.30 11.06 -8.25
CA MET A 157 6.12 10.34 -7.28
C MET A 157 7.32 11.19 -6.86
N ASN A 158 8.01 11.83 -7.82
CA ASN A 158 9.12 12.73 -7.52
C ASN A 158 8.67 13.93 -6.67
N GLU A 159 7.52 14.52 -6.99
CA GLU A 159 6.96 15.58 -6.17
C GLU A 159 6.66 15.10 -4.76
N LEU A 160 6.02 13.95 -4.57
CA LEU A 160 5.71 13.38 -3.25
C LEU A 160 6.94 13.15 -2.37
N MET A 161 8.09 12.85 -2.97
CA MET A 161 9.36 12.54 -2.27
C MET A 161 10.29 13.75 -2.06
N SER A 162 10.05 14.86 -2.76
CA SER A 162 10.78 16.13 -2.59
C SER A 162 10.56 16.82 -1.24
#